data_AF-A0A847RZL4-F1
#
_entry.id   AF-A0A847RZL4-F1
#
_cell.length_a   1.000
_cell.length_b   1.000
_cell.length_c   1.000
_cell.angle_alpha   90.00
_cell.angle_beta   90.00
_cell.angle_gamma   90.00
#
_symmetry.space_group_name_H-M   'P 1'
#
loop_
_entity.id
_entity.type
_entity.pdbx_description
1 polymer ?
#
loop_
_entity_poly.entity_id
_entity_poly.type
_entity_poly.pdbx_seq_one_letter_code
_entity_poly.pdbx_strand_id
1 'polypeptide(L)'
;MKLKTDALHSLKDKLLNWQQLSEQELETYIREFEKIPRAEVSTFYTPVLSDNELGAILVAIGIQFPDNVKLQINVVSALGNMVWRYGLTPTDAMFDYLVAASGNRKVNFYVALHIRVFPQYQTWAKRWEYLLSVPDIAPRKKAIVVFYDTVKQQLEKNDPMTLEVKLVIIKKIQAMLNEEDLHPYLKDEYLATLSAIVEQ
;
A
#
# COMPACT_ATOMS: atom_id res chain seq x y z
N MET A 1 14.80 14.66 -17.04
CA MET A 1 13.44 14.10 -17.21
C MET A 1 12.47 15.27 -17.35
N LYS A 2 11.47 15.21 -18.24
CA LYS A 2 10.49 16.31 -18.39
C LYS A 2 9.37 16.12 -17.36
N LEU A 3 9.13 17.13 -16.52
CA LEU A 3 8.03 17.12 -15.55
C LEU A 3 6.68 16.94 -16.27
N LYS A 4 5.79 16.17 -15.66
CA LYS A 4 4.47 15.83 -16.21
C LYS A 4 3.33 16.68 -15.63
N THR A 5 3.63 17.92 -15.22
CA THR A 5 2.67 18.79 -14.52
C THR A 5 1.41 19.05 -15.34
N ASP A 6 1.53 19.38 -16.63
CA ASP A 6 0.36 19.62 -17.50
C ASP A 6 -0.51 18.37 -17.66
N ALA A 7 0.13 17.21 -17.79
CA ALA A 7 -0.58 15.93 -17.88
C ALA A 7 -1.30 15.60 -16.57
N LEU A 8 -0.67 15.88 -15.42
CA LEU A 8 -1.27 15.68 -14.10
C LEU A 8 -2.49 16.57 -13.89
N HIS A 9 -2.41 17.86 -14.26
CA HIS A 9 -3.55 18.77 -14.21
C HIS A 9 -4.70 18.32 -15.13
N SER A 10 -4.39 17.96 -16.39
CA SER A 10 -5.40 17.45 -17.32
C SER A 10 -6.09 16.18 -16.81
N LEU A 11 -5.34 15.28 -16.15
CA LEU A 11 -5.90 14.08 -15.54
C LEU A 11 -6.77 14.41 -14.33
N LYS A 12 -6.34 15.34 -13.47
CA LYS A 12 -7.17 15.84 -12.35
C LYS A 12 -8.50 16.36 -12.88
N ASP A 13 -8.50 17.24 -13.88
CA ASP A 13 -9.73 17.85 -14.42
C ASP A 13 -10.70 16.80 -14.98
N LYS A 14 -10.18 15.77 -15.65
CA LYS A 14 -10.99 14.63 -16.12
C LYS A 14 -11.58 13.83 -14.97
N LEU A 15 -10.80 13.56 -13.94
CA LEU A 15 -11.25 12.81 -12.76
C LEU A 15 -12.26 13.61 -11.92
N LEU A 16 -12.18 14.94 -11.89
CA LEU A 16 -13.22 15.79 -11.26
C LEU A 16 -14.60 15.62 -11.92
N ASN A 17 -14.64 15.23 -13.19
CA ASN A 17 -15.86 15.01 -13.96
C ASN A 17 -16.13 13.52 -14.24
N TRP A 18 -15.66 12.62 -13.36
CA TRP A 18 -15.63 11.18 -13.60
C TRP A 18 -17.00 10.56 -13.89
N GLN A 19 -18.09 11.14 -13.37
CA GLN A 19 -19.46 10.63 -13.60
C GLN A 19 -19.91 10.74 -15.06
N GLN A 20 -19.24 11.55 -15.88
CA GLN A 20 -19.53 11.68 -17.32
C GLN A 20 -18.73 10.69 -18.17
N LEU A 21 -17.82 9.92 -17.55
CA LEU A 21 -16.91 9.03 -18.25
C LEU A 21 -17.42 7.59 -18.20
N SER A 22 -17.15 6.85 -19.27
CA SER A 22 -17.33 5.40 -19.27
C SER A 22 -16.30 4.71 -18.35
N GLU A 23 -16.60 3.49 -17.91
CA GLU A 23 -15.68 2.68 -17.11
C GLU A 23 -14.32 2.48 -17.82
N GLN A 24 -14.32 2.33 -19.14
CA GLN A 24 -13.10 2.15 -19.93
C GLN A 24 -12.23 3.42 -19.97
N GLU A 25 -12.86 4.59 -20.04
CA GLU A 25 -12.17 5.88 -19.94
C GLU A 25 -11.59 6.08 -18.55
N LEU A 26 -12.34 5.73 -17.49
CA LEU A 26 -11.86 5.78 -16.11
C LEU A 26 -10.67 4.85 -15.88
N GLU A 27 -10.73 3.60 -16.33
CA GLU A 27 -9.60 2.67 -16.25
C GLU A 27 -8.35 3.27 -16.91
N THR A 28 -8.53 3.92 -18.06
CA THR A 28 -7.43 4.56 -18.80
C THR A 28 -6.86 5.75 -18.04
N TYR A 29 -7.70 6.68 -17.59
CA TYR A 29 -7.25 7.89 -16.91
C TYR A 29 -6.65 7.59 -15.54
N ILE A 30 -7.23 6.68 -14.75
CA ILE A 30 -6.67 6.29 -13.46
C ILE A 30 -5.32 5.58 -13.66
N ARG A 31 -5.18 4.74 -14.70
CA ARG A 31 -3.89 4.11 -15.02
C ARG A 31 -2.82 5.14 -15.37
N GLU A 32 -3.14 6.16 -16.17
CA GLU A 32 -2.17 7.20 -16.50
C GLU A 32 -1.88 8.13 -15.31
N PHE A 33 -2.89 8.40 -14.49
CA PHE A 33 -2.75 9.14 -13.24
C PHE A 33 -1.82 8.43 -12.27
N GLU A 34 -2.07 7.15 -11.96
CA GLU A 34 -1.29 6.32 -11.04
C GLU A 34 0.21 6.28 -11.36
N LYS A 35 0.57 6.30 -12.64
CA LYS A 35 1.96 6.28 -13.09
C LYS A 35 2.76 7.48 -12.59
N ILE A 36 2.12 8.64 -12.42
CA ILE A 36 2.79 9.88 -12.03
C ILE A 36 3.33 9.80 -10.59
N PRO A 37 2.49 9.60 -9.55
CA PRO A 37 2.95 9.49 -8.17
C PRO A 37 3.88 8.29 -7.93
N ARG A 38 3.76 7.23 -8.75
CA ARG A 38 4.62 6.03 -8.64
C ARG A 38 6.01 6.21 -9.28
N ALA A 39 6.13 6.94 -10.39
CA ALA A 39 7.39 7.00 -11.16
C ALA A 39 8.42 7.99 -10.60
N GLU A 40 8.00 9.20 -10.22
CA GLU A 40 8.92 10.28 -9.84
C GLU A 40 8.36 11.10 -8.68
N VAL A 41 9.12 11.23 -7.60
CA VAL A 41 8.81 12.17 -6.53
C VAL A 41 9.27 13.56 -6.96
N SER A 42 8.33 14.50 -7.01
CA SER A 42 8.58 15.88 -7.40
C SER A 42 7.65 16.80 -6.61
N THR A 43 8.21 17.82 -5.98
CA THR A 43 7.44 18.83 -5.21
C THR A 43 6.45 19.59 -6.08
N PHE A 44 6.69 19.67 -7.41
CA PHE A 44 5.76 20.26 -8.36
C PHE A 44 4.44 19.51 -8.48
N TYR A 45 4.39 18.22 -8.11
CA TYR A 45 3.15 17.44 -8.13
C TYR A 45 2.36 17.55 -6.81
N THR A 46 2.99 18.02 -5.73
CA THR A 46 2.38 18.09 -4.40
C THR A 46 1.03 18.82 -4.39
N PRO A 47 0.85 20.00 -5.01
CA PRO A 47 -0.44 20.70 -4.96
C PRO A 47 -1.63 19.91 -5.52
N VAL A 48 -1.38 18.97 -6.43
CA VAL A 48 -2.41 18.09 -6.98
C VAL A 48 -2.49 16.77 -6.21
N LEU A 49 -1.36 16.20 -5.83
CA LEU A 49 -1.30 14.86 -5.22
C LEU A 49 -1.54 14.85 -3.70
N SER A 50 -1.55 16.02 -3.05
CA SER A 50 -1.99 16.18 -1.66
C SER A 50 -3.45 16.63 -1.53
N ASP A 51 -4.20 16.68 -2.64
CA ASP A 51 -5.59 17.14 -2.68
C ASP A 51 -6.56 16.06 -2.17
N ASN A 52 -7.21 16.34 -1.04
CA ASN A 52 -8.20 15.46 -0.43
C ASN A 52 -9.47 15.26 -1.26
N GLU A 53 -9.88 16.24 -2.08
CA GLU A 53 -11.03 16.08 -2.98
C GLU A 53 -10.72 15.03 -4.04
N LEU A 54 -9.53 15.09 -4.63
CA LEU A 54 -9.08 14.09 -5.59
C LEU A 54 -8.97 12.70 -4.95
N GLY A 55 -8.46 12.62 -3.71
CA GLY A 55 -8.44 11.38 -2.95
C GLY A 55 -9.84 10.79 -2.73
N ALA A 56 -10.83 11.62 -2.38
CA ALA A 56 -12.21 11.19 -2.20
C ALA A 56 -12.85 10.70 -3.52
N ILE A 57 -12.55 11.37 -4.63
CA ILE A 57 -12.99 10.95 -5.97
C ILE A 57 -12.42 9.58 -6.34
N LEU A 58 -11.13 9.33 -6.08
CA LEU A 58 -10.51 8.04 -6.34
C LEU A 58 -11.20 6.91 -5.55
N VAL A 59 -11.54 7.17 -4.28
CA VAL A 59 -12.32 6.23 -3.45
C VAL A 59 -13.71 6.00 -4.04
N ALA A 60 -14.43 7.07 -4.43
CA ALA A 60 -15.77 6.95 -5.00
C ALA A 60 -15.77 6.12 -6.30
N ILE A 61 -14.79 6.33 -7.18
CA ILE A 61 -14.62 5.54 -8.40
C ILE A 61 -14.31 4.07 -8.05
N GLY A 62 -13.43 3.83 -7.08
CA GLY A 62 -13.13 2.49 -6.58
C GLY A 62 -14.36 1.76 -6.03
N ILE A 63 -15.21 2.45 -5.26
CA ILE A 63 -16.45 1.87 -4.72
C ILE A 63 -17.47 1.57 -5.83
N GLN A 64 -17.56 2.43 -6.85
CA GLN A 64 -18.52 2.29 -7.94
C GLN A 64 -18.22 1.07 -8.84
N PHE A 65 -16.95 0.71 -9.01
CA PHE A 65 -16.52 -0.36 -9.92
C PHE A 65 -15.73 -1.48 -9.20
N PRO A 66 -16.34 -2.18 -8.23
CA PRO A 66 -15.63 -3.12 -7.36
C PRO A 66 -15.06 -4.34 -8.10
N ASP A 67 -15.69 -4.74 -9.21
CA ASP A 67 -15.29 -5.89 -10.02
C ASP A 67 -14.18 -5.56 -11.03
N ASN A 68 -13.92 -4.28 -11.30
CA ASN A 68 -12.84 -3.87 -12.20
C ASN A 68 -11.49 -3.92 -11.50
N VAL A 69 -10.88 -5.10 -11.50
CA VAL A 69 -9.58 -5.38 -10.85
C VAL A 69 -8.48 -4.39 -11.23
N LYS A 70 -8.40 -3.97 -12.50
CA LYS A 70 -7.33 -3.05 -12.94
C LYS A 70 -7.53 -1.66 -12.36
N LEU A 71 -8.77 -1.18 -12.37
CA LEU A 71 -9.15 0.07 -11.75
C LEU A 71 -8.86 0.02 -10.24
N GLN A 72 -9.28 -1.05 -9.55
CA GLN A 72 -9.01 -1.23 -8.11
C GLN A 72 -7.51 -1.15 -7.79
N ILE A 73 -6.68 -1.88 -8.55
CA ILE A 73 -5.22 -1.86 -8.39
C ILE A 73 -4.66 -0.44 -8.53
N ASN A 74 -5.08 0.28 -9.57
CA ASN A 74 -4.56 1.61 -9.83
C ASN A 74 -5.03 2.64 -8.78
N VAL A 75 -6.27 2.53 -8.28
CA VAL A 75 -6.78 3.39 -7.21
C VAL A 75 -6.01 3.14 -5.92
N VAL A 76 -5.85 1.88 -5.49
CA VAL A 76 -5.08 1.53 -4.28
C VAL A 76 -3.64 2.04 -4.38
N SER A 77 -2.99 1.83 -5.53
CA SER A 77 -1.62 2.30 -5.75
C SER A 77 -1.53 3.83 -5.74
N ALA A 78 -2.45 4.52 -6.40
CA ALA A 78 -2.48 5.98 -6.43
C ALA A 78 -2.63 6.57 -5.03
N LEU A 79 -3.63 6.12 -4.27
CA LEU A 79 -3.87 6.57 -2.89
C LEU A 79 -2.65 6.32 -2.00
N GLY A 80 -2.09 5.11 -2.05
CA GLY A 80 -0.90 4.75 -1.27
C GLY A 80 0.30 5.63 -1.56
N ASN A 81 0.57 5.93 -2.84
CA ASN A 81 1.67 6.81 -3.23
C ASN A 81 1.38 8.28 -2.89
N MET A 82 0.13 8.76 -3.04
CA MET A 82 -0.27 10.11 -2.65
C MET A 82 -0.05 10.36 -1.15
N VAL A 83 -0.46 9.41 -0.31
CA VAL A 83 -0.22 9.46 1.15
C VAL A 83 1.27 9.42 1.46
N TRP A 84 1.98 8.40 0.96
CA TRP A 84 3.38 8.17 1.33
C TRP A 84 4.34 9.25 0.82
N ARG A 85 4.15 9.73 -0.42
CA ARG A 85 5.17 10.53 -1.13
C ARG A 85 4.83 12.01 -1.20
N TYR A 86 3.54 12.36 -1.10
CA TYR A 86 3.08 13.74 -1.33
C TYR A 86 2.32 14.32 -0.14
N GLY A 87 2.13 13.56 0.94
CA GLY A 87 1.48 14.06 2.15
C GLY A 87 -0.02 14.27 2.00
N LEU A 88 -0.69 13.53 1.12
CA LEU A 88 -2.16 13.47 1.13
C LEU A 88 -2.63 13.05 2.53
N THR A 89 -3.53 13.84 3.11
CA THR A 89 -4.06 13.56 4.45
C THR A 89 -4.97 12.33 4.40
N PRO A 90 -4.63 11.22 5.07
CA PRO A 90 -5.45 10.01 5.05
C PRO A 90 -6.80 10.24 5.72
N THR A 91 -7.86 9.66 5.15
CA THR A 91 -9.21 9.68 5.72
C THR A 91 -9.69 8.26 5.99
N ASP A 92 -10.67 8.12 6.88
CA ASP A 92 -11.24 6.80 7.20
C ASP A 92 -11.87 6.14 5.97
N ALA A 93 -12.55 6.92 5.12
CA ALA A 93 -13.09 6.43 3.86
C ALA A 93 -12.02 5.83 2.92
N MET A 94 -10.83 6.44 2.86
CA MET A 94 -9.71 5.88 2.08
C MET A 94 -9.18 4.59 2.71
N PHE A 95 -9.03 4.56 4.03
CA PHE A 95 -8.55 3.38 4.73
C PHE A 95 -9.55 2.21 4.63
N ASP A 96 -10.83 2.46 4.86
CA ASP A 96 -11.92 1.48 4.75
C ASP A 96 -12.02 0.93 3.33
N TYR A 97 -11.80 1.77 2.31
CA TYR A 97 -11.69 1.32 0.93
C TYR A 97 -10.53 0.33 0.74
N LEU A 98 -9.33 0.61 1.27
CA LEU A 98 -8.20 -0.34 1.22
C LEU A 98 -8.52 -1.64 1.97
N VAL A 99 -9.16 -1.56 3.15
CA VAL A 99 -9.57 -2.72 3.93
C VAL A 99 -10.56 -3.58 3.14
N ALA A 100 -11.57 -2.98 2.51
CA ALA A 100 -12.51 -3.70 1.66
C ALA A 100 -11.80 -4.36 0.45
N ALA A 101 -10.92 -3.61 -0.22
CA ALA A 101 -10.14 -4.11 -1.36
C ALA A 101 -9.20 -5.29 -0.99
N SER A 102 -8.80 -5.40 0.29
CA SER A 102 -7.97 -6.51 0.78
C SER A 102 -8.62 -7.88 0.63
N GLY A 103 -9.96 -7.94 0.56
CA GLY A 103 -10.71 -9.17 0.33
C GLY A 103 -10.61 -9.71 -1.11
N ASN A 104 -10.23 -8.87 -2.07
CA ASN A 104 -10.08 -9.27 -3.47
C ASN A 104 -8.68 -9.86 -3.71
N ARG A 105 -8.62 -11.18 -3.96
CA ARG A 105 -7.36 -11.93 -4.18
C ARG A 105 -6.48 -11.42 -5.33
N LYS A 106 -7.04 -10.65 -6.27
CA LYS A 106 -6.28 -10.05 -7.40
C LYS A 106 -5.73 -8.66 -7.07
N VAL A 107 -6.22 -8.02 -6.01
CA VAL A 107 -5.90 -6.64 -5.61
C VAL A 107 -5.10 -6.61 -4.30
N ASN A 108 -5.32 -7.57 -3.41
CA ASN A 108 -4.79 -7.61 -2.05
C ASN A 108 -3.26 -7.44 -1.92
N PHE A 109 -2.47 -7.85 -2.92
CA PHE A 109 -1.03 -7.56 -2.93
C PHE A 109 -0.74 -6.06 -2.95
N TYR A 110 -1.47 -5.30 -3.77
CA TYR A 110 -1.33 -3.84 -3.84
C TYR A 110 -1.83 -3.18 -2.56
N VAL A 111 -2.84 -3.76 -1.91
CA VAL A 111 -3.26 -3.31 -0.58
C VAL A 111 -2.13 -3.51 0.43
N ALA A 112 -1.49 -4.68 0.47
CA ALA A 112 -0.36 -4.95 1.36
C ALA A 112 0.81 -3.96 1.15
N LEU A 113 1.06 -3.55 -0.10
CA LEU A 113 2.09 -2.56 -0.41
C LEU A 113 1.84 -1.19 0.23
N HIS A 114 0.57 -0.82 0.45
CA HIS A 114 0.21 0.56 0.75
C HIS A 114 -0.54 0.76 2.07
N ILE A 115 -1.26 -0.24 2.59
CA ILE A 115 -2.15 -0.05 3.74
C ILE A 115 -1.42 0.45 5.00
N ARG A 116 -0.15 0.07 5.19
CA ARG A 116 0.65 0.48 6.35
C ARG A 116 1.02 1.97 6.37
N VAL A 117 0.91 2.67 5.24
CA VAL A 117 1.20 4.12 5.17
C VAL A 117 0.06 4.97 5.72
N PHE A 118 -1.11 4.37 5.94
CA PHE A 118 -2.26 5.00 6.56
C PHE A 118 -2.12 4.92 8.09
N PRO A 119 -2.20 6.04 8.83
CA PRO A 119 -2.15 6.06 10.29
C PRO A 119 -3.19 5.13 10.94
N GLN A 120 -4.38 5.02 10.34
CA GLN A 120 -5.46 4.13 10.78
C GLN A 120 -5.03 2.66 10.90
N TYR A 121 -4.02 2.23 10.13
CA TYR A 121 -3.48 0.87 10.24
C TYR A 121 -3.00 0.55 11.66
N GLN A 122 -2.47 1.54 12.39
CA GLN A 122 -1.97 1.38 13.74
C GLN A 122 -3.08 1.12 14.76
N THR A 123 -4.30 1.60 14.53
CA THR A 123 -5.43 1.38 15.45
C THR A 123 -6.41 0.32 14.95
N TRP A 124 -6.18 -0.22 13.76
CA TRP A 124 -7.05 -1.24 13.17
C TRP A 124 -6.97 -2.56 13.95
N ALA A 125 -8.11 -3.00 14.49
CA ALA A 125 -8.21 -4.18 15.34
C ALA A 125 -7.65 -5.47 14.68
N LYS A 126 -7.76 -5.58 13.35
CA LYS A 126 -7.27 -6.74 12.59
C LYS A 126 -5.85 -6.56 12.03
N ARG A 127 -5.11 -5.51 12.40
CA ARG A 127 -3.80 -5.19 11.80
C ARG A 127 -2.80 -6.36 11.88
N TRP A 128 -2.78 -7.05 13.02
CA TRP A 128 -1.91 -8.20 13.25
C TRP A 128 -2.37 -9.43 12.48
N GLU A 129 -3.66 -9.78 12.56
CA GLU A 129 -4.25 -10.87 11.75
C GLU A 129 -3.94 -10.66 10.26
N TYR A 130 -4.16 -9.45 9.76
CA TYR A 130 -3.85 -9.07 8.40
C TYR A 130 -2.35 -9.20 8.08
N LEU A 131 -1.47 -8.62 8.90
CA LEU A 131 -0.03 -8.70 8.69
C LEU A 131 0.45 -10.15 8.61
N LEU A 132 0.00 -11.00 9.53
CA LEU A 132 0.38 -12.41 9.57
C LEU A 132 -0.10 -13.20 8.34
N SER A 133 -1.18 -12.75 7.68
CA SER A 133 -1.70 -13.32 6.43
C SER A 133 -0.96 -12.84 5.17
N VAL A 134 -0.25 -11.71 5.21
CA VAL A 134 0.44 -11.13 4.03
C VAL A 134 1.33 -12.12 3.29
N PRO A 135 2.17 -12.96 3.94
CA PRO A 135 3.01 -13.93 3.23
C PRO A 135 2.26 -14.93 2.33
N ASP A 136 0.97 -15.14 2.58
CA ASP A 136 0.13 -16.06 1.82
C ASP A 136 -0.47 -15.41 0.55
N ILE A 137 -0.32 -14.10 0.39
CA ILE A 137 -0.81 -13.32 -0.75
C ILE A 137 0.06 -13.60 -2.00
N ALA A 138 -0.59 -13.79 -3.15
CA ALA A 138 0.11 -13.89 -4.42
C ALA A 138 0.50 -12.51 -4.97
N PRO A 139 1.73 -12.30 -5.49
CA PRO A 139 2.81 -13.26 -5.62
C PRO A 139 3.63 -13.42 -4.32
N ARG A 140 3.70 -14.67 -3.81
CA ARG A 140 4.24 -14.99 -2.47
C ARG A 140 5.62 -14.41 -2.19
N LYS A 141 6.57 -14.56 -3.13
CA LYS A 141 7.94 -14.02 -2.97
C LYS A 141 7.96 -12.52 -2.67
N LYS A 142 7.11 -11.73 -3.35
CA LYS A 142 7.04 -10.29 -3.09
C LYS A 142 6.26 -9.99 -1.82
N ALA A 143 5.20 -10.75 -1.54
CA ALA A 143 4.40 -10.56 -0.34
C ALA A 143 5.21 -10.82 0.95
N ILE A 144 6.12 -11.81 0.93
CA ILE A 144 7.06 -12.07 2.02
C ILE A 144 7.96 -10.85 2.30
N VAL A 145 8.48 -10.20 1.26
CA VAL A 145 9.28 -8.96 1.40
C VAL A 145 8.43 -7.86 2.05
N VAL A 146 7.19 -7.66 1.59
CA VAL A 146 6.27 -6.67 2.18
C VAL A 146 5.96 -6.96 3.64
N PHE A 147 5.74 -8.23 3.99
CA PHE A 147 5.55 -8.65 5.37
C PHE A 147 6.75 -8.29 6.24
N TYR A 148 7.96 -8.65 5.79
CA TYR A 148 9.20 -8.37 6.52
C TYR A 148 9.44 -6.87 6.69
N ASP A 149 9.29 -6.07 5.62
CA ASP A 149 9.41 -4.61 5.68
C ASP A 149 8.40 -4.01 6.67
N THR A 150 7.19 -4.55 6.71
CA THR A 150 6.16 -4.06 7.63
C THR A 150 6.49 -4.39 9.08
N VAL A 151 7.08 -5.56 9.36
CA VAL A 151 7.56 -5.95 10.70
C VAL A 151 8.67 -5.01 11.16
N LYS A 152 9.68 -4.73 10.31
CA LYS A 152 10.74 -3.75 10.63
C LYS A 152 10.16 -2.40 11.02
N GLN A 153 9.20 -1.91 10.24
CA GLN A 153 8.54 -0.63 10.53
C GLN A 153 7.75 -0.62 11.84
N GLN A 154 7.14 -1.75 12.26
CA GLN A 154 6.48 -1.80 13.58
C GLN A 154 7.49 -1.76 14.72
N LEU A 155 8.63 -2.44 14.56
CA LEU A 155 9.72 -2.42 15.53
C LEU A 155 10.31 -1.01 15.68
N GLU A 156 10.58 -0.32 14.57
CA GLU A 156 11.07 1.07 14.56
C GLU A 156 10.13 2.04 15.29
N LYS A 157 8.81 1.76 15.25
CA LYS A 157 7.78 2.54 15.94
C LYS A 157 7.57 2.14 17.40
N ASN A 158 8.26 1.10 17.88
CA ASN A 158 8.03 0.49 19.20
C ASN A 158 6.55 0.07 19.42
N ASP A 159 5.86 -0.39 18.37
CA ASP A 159 4.45 -0.81 18.48
C ASP A 159 4.35 -2.16 19.21
N PRO A 160 3.76 -2.23 20.43
CA PRO A 160 3.81 -3.43 21.26
C PRO A 160 3.07 -4.61 20.62
N MET A 161 3.82 -5.70 20.43
CA MET A 161 3.28 -6.98 19.94
C MET A 161 2.95 -7.92 21.10
N THR A 162 1.84 -8.64 21.00
CA THR A 162 1.53 -9.74 21.93
C THR A 162 2.51 -10.90 21.71
N LEU A 163 2.71 -11.74 22.72
CA LEU A 163 3.59 -12.92 22.62
C LEU A 163 3.17 -13.84 21.47
N GLU A 164 1.87 -14.04 21.27
CA GLU A 164 1.33 -14.86 20.17
C GLU A 164 1.76 -14.32 18.80
N VAL A 165 1.60 -13.01 18.58
CA VAL A 165 2.02 -12.34 17.34
C VAL A 165 3.52 -12.49 17.12
N LYS A 166 4.33 -12.25 18.17
CA LYS A 166 5.79 -12.39 18.11
C LYS A 166 6.21 -13.80 17.67
N LEU A 167 5.62 -14.84 18.28
CA LEU A 167 5.95 -16.24 17.95
C LEU A 167 5.64 -16.59 16.48
N VAL A 168 4.53 -16.10 15.93
CA VAL A 168 4.19 -16.33 14.52
C VAL A 168 5.14 -15.59 13.59
N ILE A 169 5.51 -14.35 13.92
CA ILE A 169 6.49 -13.57 13.13
C ILE A 169 7.86 -14.27 13.15
N ILE A 170 8.34 -14.67 14.33
CA ILE A 170 9.60 -15.39 14.50
C ILE A 170 9.62 -16.63 13.61
N LYS A 171 8.58 -17.47 13.68
CA LYS A 171 8.47 -18.68 12.85
C LYS A 171 8.54 -18.36 11.35
N LYS A 172 7.87 -17.29 10.91
CA LYS A 172 7.87 -16.87 9.49
C LYS A 172 9.25 -16.36 9.06
N ILE A 173 9.95 -15.56 9.88
CA ILE A 173 11.32 -15.07 9.58
C ILE A 173 12.34 -16.22 9.60
N GLN A 174 12.23 -17.16 10.55
CA GLN A 174 13.08 -18.34 10.58
C GLN A 174 12.92 -19.22 9.33
N ALA A 175 11.71 -19.32 8.78
CA ALA A 175 11.49 -20.01 7.52
C ALA A 175 12.24 -19.35 6.34
N MET A 176 12.30 -18.01 6.31
CA MET A 176 13.06 -17.26 5.30
C MET A 176 14.57 -17.44 5.44
N LEU A 177 15.07 -17.54 6.68
CA LEU A 177 16.49 -17.81 6.97
C LEU A 177 16.99 -19.14 6.40
N ASN A 178 16.09 -20.10 6.18
CA ASN A 178 16.40 -21.43 5.69
C ASN A 178 16.33 -21.54 4.15
N GLU A 179 16.12 -20.44 3.42
CA GLU A 179 16.15 -20.45 1.96
C GLU A 179 17.59 -20.67 1.44
N GLU A 180 17.78 -21.65 0.54
CA GLU A 180 19.10 -22.10 0.06
C GLU A 180 19.92 -20.98 -0.62
N ASP A 181 19.26 -20.04 -1.29
CA ASP A 181 19.87 -18.94 -2.04
C ASP A 181 19.83 -17.60 -1.28
N LEU A 182 19.69 -17.61 0.05
CA LEU A 182 19.62 -16.38 0.84
C LEU A 182 20.95 -15.62 0.83
N HIS A 183 20.91 -14.37 0.35
CA HIS A 183 22.08 -13.51 0.34
C HIS A 183 22.58 -13.23 1.78
N PRO A 184 23.90 -13.29 2.07
CA PRO A 184 24.44 -13.12 3.42
C PRO A 184 23.98 -11.85 4.14
N TYR A 185 23.91 -10.73 3.43
CA TYR A 185 23.38 -9.47 3.98
C TYR A 185 21.95 -9.60 4.54
N LEU A 186 21.07 -10.34 3.85
CA LEU A 186 19.69 -10.55 4.31
C LEU A 186 19.64 -11.48 5.53
N LYS A 187 20.57 -12.44 5.61
CA LYS A 187 20.70 -13.31 6.78
C LYS A 187 21.00 -12.50 8.05
N ASP A 188 21.95 -11.58 7.98
CA ASP A 188 22.32 -10.72 9.11
C ASP A 188 21.15 -9.81 9.51
N GLU A 189 20.45 -9.22 8.53
CA GLU A 189 19.27 -8.42 8.81
C GLU A 189 18.14 -9.22 9.49
N TYR A 190 17.87 -10.44 9.04
CA TYR A 190 16.85 -11.30 9.63
C TYR A 190 17.19 -11.68 11.07
N LEU A 191 18.46 -12.02 11.35
CA LEU A 191 18.92 -12.31 12.70
C LEU A 191 18.78 -11.09 13.63
N ALA A 192 19.17 -9.89 13.17
CA ALA A 192 19.00 -8.66 13.93
C ALA A 192 17.52 -8.37 14.22
N THR A 193 16.65 -8.57 13.24
CA THR A 193 15.20 -8.40 13.40
C THR A 193 14.62 -9.38 14.42
N LEU A 194 15.05 -10.65 14.40
CA LEU A 194 14.63 -11.65 15.38
C LEU A 194 15.00 -11.26 16.81
N SER A 195 16.23 -10.78 17.04
CA SER A 195 16.65 -10.30 18.36
C SER A 195 15.78 -9.13 18.83
N ALA A 196 15.52 -8.15 17.97
CA ALA A 196 14.69 -7.00 18.31
C ALA A 196 13.24 -7.38 18.68
N ILE A 197 12.67 -8.43 18.06
CA ILE A 197 11.33 -8.94 18.41
C ILE A 197 11.31 -9.53 19.82
N VAL A 198 12.40 -10.20 20.23
CA VAL A 198 12.52 -10.82 21.56
C VAL A 198 12.75 -9.77 22.66
N GLU A 199 13.42 -8.67 22.32
CA GLU A 199 13.78 -7.59 23.27
C GLU A 199 12.64 -6.60 23.56
N GLN A 200 11.69 -6.44 22.64
CA GLN A 200 10.44 -5.70 22.88
C GLN A 200 9.58 -6.40 23.94
#